data_AF-A0A2L0UDY4-F1
#
_entry.id   AF-A0A2L0UDY4-F1
#
_cell.length_a   1.000
_cell.length_b   1.000
_cell.length_c   1.000
_cell.angle_alpha   90.00
_cell.angle_beta   90.00
_cell.angle_gamma   90.00
#
_symmetry.space_group_name_H-M   'P 1'
#
loop_
_entity.id
_entity.type
_entity.pdbx_description
1 polymer ?
#
loop_
_entity_poly.entity_id
_entity_poly.type
_entity_poly.pdbx_seq_one_letter_code
_entity_poly.pdbx_strand_id
1 'polypeptide(L)'
;DTTPDTYEDRVLGCLLGTMAGDAYGVLTVAGDDPATALDEPGAVAVSDATQLTLYTVDALVEALEWANDGVAADETACVWLAYLRWLSRQGEHLPPNAPVPPPRWLDRQEELVAVHDPDAETVRALLTGDMGTFGRPLNLRAQGPGALMRSAPFGLVPRIPASMVERLTLDAAALTHGSHSARATAGLLSAVIRSLAIEGTTLDEAVTTARTGERGSAADAGHDAGRALADGADTSGAGSDGTAADGATAAGTFEAALQAAVEGADESSSPRDHLVAALRHAAHAGRPDASPVVAASLAGGIVGALHGTRALPAGYLTSPGVPAVVRSMARTLLSATTGT
;
A
#
# COMPACT_ATOMS: atom_id res chain seq x y z
N ASP A 1 -4.46 17.50 25.84
CA ASP A 1 -5.47 16.61 25.24
C ASP A 1 -4.90 15.23 25.02
N THR A 2 -5.22 14.31 25.93
CA THR A 2 -4.69 12.93 26.02
C THR A 2 -5.83 11.91 25.95
N THR A 3 -6.78 12.10 25.04
CA THR A 3 -7.65 11.00 24.62
C THR A 3 -6.79 10.04 23.78
N PRO A 4 -6.73 8.75 24.14
CA PRO A 4 -6.04 7.76 23.33
C PRO A 4 -6.67 7.69 21.94
N ASP A 5 -5.84 7.52 20.91
CA ASP A 5 -6.31 7.41 19.53
C ASP A 5 -7.18 6.17 19.40
N THR A 6 -8.41 6.36 18.90
CA THR A 6 -9.32 5.25 18.66
C THR A 6 -8.89 4.49 17.41
N TYR A 7 -9.38 3.26 17.25
CA TYR A 7 -9.16 2.50 16.02
C TYR A 7 -9.58 3.30 14.77
N GLU A 8 -10.71 4.00 14.83
CA GLU A 8 -11.21 4.85 13.76
C GLU A 8 -10.24 5.99 13.43
N ASP A 9 -9.66 6.63 14.44
CA ASP A 9 -8.68 7.69 14.27
C ASP A 9 -7.37 7.17 13.64
N ARG A 10 -6.94 5.96 14.00
CA ARG A 10 -5.77 5.30 13.42
C ARG A 10 -5.99 4.84 11.98
N VAL A 11 -7.19 4.35 11.64
CA VAL A 11 -7.56 4.05 10.25
C VAL A 11 -7.47 5.31 9.40
N LEU A 12 -8.07 6.41 9.87
CA LEU A 12 -8.03 7.68 9.16
C LEU A 12 -6.61 8.25 9.07
N GLY A 13 -5.85 8.20 10.17
CA GLY A 13 -4.47 8.61 10.25
C GLY A 13 -3.58 7.82 9.28
N CYS A 14 -3.73 6.50 9.21
CA CYS A 14 -2.99 5.65 8.28
C CYS A 14 -3.23 6.07 6.82
N LEU A 15 -4.49 6.20 6.39
CA LEU A 15 -4.81 6.51 4.99
C LEU A 15 -4.39 7.93 4.59
N LEU A 16 -4.62 8.92 5.45
CA LEU A 16 -4.15 10.29 5.19
C LEU A 16 -2.64 10.42 5.30
N GLY A 17 -2.00 9.66 6.20
CA GLY A 17 -0.55 9.59 6.31
C GLY A 17 0.11 9.00 5.06
N THR A 18 -0.47 7.93 4.51
CA THR A 18 -0.07 7.37 3.21
C THR A 18 -0.15 8.42 2.11
N MET A 19 -1.27 9.15 2.04
CA MET A 19 -1.42 10.26 1.08
C MET A 19 -0.37 11.35 1.29
N ALA A 20 -0.12 11.75 2.54
CA ALA A 20 0.82 12.81 2.86
C ALA A 20 2.25 12.45 2.46
N GLY A 21 2.66 11.22 2.76
CA GLY A 21 3.97 10.72 2.38
C GLY A 21 4.14 10.56 0.89
N ASP A 22 3.10 10.10 0.19
CA ASP A 22 3.09 10.01 -1.27
C ASP A 22 3.31 11.38 -1.92
N ALA A 23 2.49 12.38 -1.56
CA ALA A 23 2.62 13.74 -2.08
C ALA A 23 3.99 14.37 -1.76
N TYR A 24 4.50 14.16 -0.54
CA TYR A 24 5.82 14.63 -0.13
C TYR A 24 6.93 14.00 -0.98
N GLY A 25 6.83 12.68 -1.22
CA GLY A 25 7.77 11.94 -2.05
C GLY A 25 7.75 12.39 -3.51
N VAL A 26 6.57 12.58 -4.09
CA VAL A 26 6.39 13.08 -5.47
C VAL A 26 7.07 14.44 -5.64
N LEU A 27 6.81 15.40 -4.74
CA LEU A 27 7.44 16.73 -4.79
C LEU A 27 8.96 16.64 -4.64
N THR A 28 9.45 15.77 -3.75
CA THR A 28 10.89 15.57 -3.56
C THR A 28 11.56 15.08 -4.84
N VAL A 29 10.99 14.08 -5.51
CA VAL A 29 11.54 13.53 -6.76
C VAL A 29 11.44 14.53 -7.92
N ALA A 30 10.39 15.35 -7.95
CA ALA A 30 10.25 16.44 -8.92
C ALA A 30 11.26 17.58 -8.71
N GLY A 31 11.92 17.65 -7.54
CA GLY A 31 12.81 18.75 -7.16
C GLY A 31 12.08 20.01 -6.69
N ASP A 32 10.78 19.89 -6.37
CA ASP A 32 9.96 20.94 -5.79
C ASP A 32 10.10 20.96 -4.26
N ASP A 33 9.50 21.96 -3.59
CA ASP A 33 9.49 22.02 -2.12
C ASP A 33 8.49 21.02 -1.52
N PRO A 34 8.96 19.93 -0.87
CA PRO A 34 8.07 18.91 -0.35
C PRO A 34 7.27 19.36 0.87
N ALA A 35 7.65 20.47 1.53
CA ALA A 35 6.84 21.05 2.61
C ALA A 35 5.45 21.48 2.13
N THR A 36 5.29 21.77 0.83
CA THR A 36 4.00 22.08 0.21
C THR A 36 2.95 20.97 0.44
N ALA A 37 3.36 19.70 0.51
CA ALA A 37 2.46 18.59 0.84
C ALA A 37 1.88 18.68 2.26
N LEU A 38 2.59 19.33 3.19
CA LEU A 38 2.15 19.50 4.58
C LEU A 38 1.34 20.78 4.76
N ASP A 39 1.69 21.84 4.03
CA ASP A 39 1.06 23.14 4.11
C ASP A 39 -0.24 23.24 3.30
N GLU A 40 -0.26 22.66 2.09
CA GLU A 40 -1.37 22.78 1.13
C GLU A 40 -1.84 21.42 0.58
N PRO A 41 -2.31 20.48 1.43
CA PRO A 41 -2.56 19.10 1.02
C PRO A 41 -3.68 18.92 -0.03
N GLY A 42 -4.51 19.94 -0.26
CA GLY A 42 -5.56 19.90 -1.29
C GLY A 42 -5.08 20.32 -2.68
N ALA A 43 -3.87 20.89 -2.81
CA ALA A 43 -3.33 21.40 -4.06
C ALA A 43 -2.23 20.51 -4.67
N VAL A 44 -1.77 19.50 -3.93
CA VAL A 44 -0.67 18.64 -4.33
C VAL A 44 -1.15 17.39 -5.07
N ALA A 45 -0.38 16.98 -6.08
CA ALA A 45 -0.62 15.73 -6.80
C ALA A 45 -0.17 14.53 -5.94
N VAL A 46 -0.75 13.37 -6.23
CA VAL A 46 -0.41 12.08 -5.62
C VAL A 46 -0.07 11.08 -6.72
N SER A 47 0.68 10.03 -6.38
CA SER A 47 1.04 8.97 -7.32
C SER A 47 0.01 7.83 -7.31
N ASP A 48 0.35 6.74 -8.01
CA ASP A 48 -0.37 5.48 -7.95
C ASP A 48 -0.37 4.87 -6.54
N ALA A 49 0.58 5.20 -5.67
CA ALA A 49 0.60 4.72 -4.28
C ALA A 49 -0.68 5.11 -3.52
N THR A 50 -1.08 6.40 -3.54
CA THR A 50 -2.35 6.82 -2.93
C THR A 50 -3.54 6.20 -3.64
N GLN A 51 -3.57 6.25 -4.98
CA GLN A 51 -4.73 5.78 -5.73
C GLN A 51 -4.97 4.28 -5.53
N LEU A 52 -3.96 3.45 -5.77
CA LEU A 52 -4.06 2.00 -5.59
C LEU A 52 -4.38 1.62 -4.15
N THR A 53 -3.87 2.35 -3.15
CA THR A 53 -4.29 2.19 -1.75
C THR A 53 -5.80 2.41 -1.59
N LEU A 54 -6.37 3.47 -2.17
CA LEU A 54 -7.81 3.72 -2.12
C LEU A 54 -8.62 2.67 -2.87
N TYR A 55 -8.14 2.16 -4.00
CA TYR A 55 -8.77 1.05 -4.72
C TYR A 55 -8.72 -0.26 -3.93
N THR A 56 -7.65 -0.52 -3.16
CA THR A 56 -7.62 -1.64 -2.20
C THR A 56 -8.69 -1.45 -1.11
N VAL A 57 -8.85 -0.24 -0.57
CA VAL A 57 -9.91 0.04 0.41
C VAL A 57 -11.30 -0.20 -0.21
N ASP A 58 -11.54 0.29 -1.43
CA ASP A 58 -12.83 0.09 -2.13
C ASP A 58 -13.13 -1.39 -2.37
N ALA A 59 -12.13 -2.18 -2.74
CA ALA A 59 -12.26 -3.63 -2.89
C ALA A 59 -12.58 -4.35 -1.58
N LEU A 60 -11.92 -3.96 -0.48
CA LEU A 60 -12.19 -4.53 0.84
C LEU A 60 -13.60 -4.17 1.33
N VAL A 61 -14.03 -2.93 1.08
CA VAL A 61 -15.42 -2.50 1.33
C VAL A 61 -16.39 -3.35 0.52
N GLU A 62 -16.14 -3.57 -0.78
CA GLU A 62 -16.98 -4.41 -1.63
C GLU A 62 -17.12 -5.83 -1.07
N ALA A 63 -16.02 -6.46 -0.67
CA ALA A 63 -16.03 -7.78 -0.05
C ALA A 63 -16.80 -7.79 1.29
N LEU A 64 -16.64 -6.77 2.12
CA LEU A 64 -17.34 -6.62 3.39
C LEU A 64 -18.85 -6.39 3.21
N GLU A 65 -19.26 -5.61 2.19
CA GLU A 65 -20.67 -5.41 1.83
C GLU A 65 -21.34 -6.75 1.51
N TRP A 66 -20.72 -7.57 0.64
CA TRP A 66 -21.22 -8.91 0.34
C TRP A 66 -21.31 -9.79 1.59
N ALA A 67 -20.26 -9.79 2.41
CA ALA A 67 -20.24 -10.57 3.64
C ALA A 67 -21.34 -10.14 4.64
N ASN A 68 -21.59 -8.84 4.76
CA ASN A 68 -22.64 -8.27 5.61
C ASN A 68 -24.05 -8.64 5.11
N ASP A 69 -24.22 -8.79 3.79
CA ASP A 69 -25.45 -9.29 3.16
C ASP A 69 -25.59 -10.82 3.25
N GLY A 70 -24.63 -11.52 3.85
CA GLY A 70 -24.61 -12.98 3.97
C GLY A 70 -24.29 -13.70 2.64
N VAL A 71 -23.68 -12.98 1.69
CA VAL A 71 -23.29 -13.49 0.38
C VAL A 71 -21.78 -13.73 0.36
N ALA A 72 -21.35 -14.90 -0.11
CA ALA A 72 -19.93 -15.17 -0.30
C ALA A 72 -19.38 -14.34 -1.46
N ALA A 73 -18.26 -13.66 -1.23
CA ALA A 73 -17.48 -12.98 -2.26
C ALA A 73 -16.07 -13.57 -2.31
N ASP A 74 -15.46 -13.52 -3.49
CA ASP A 74 -14.02 -13.75 -3.64
C ASP A 74 -13.31 -12.42 -3.40
N GLU A 75 -12.68 -12.28 -2.24
CA GLU A 75 -12.04 -11.02 -1.84
C GLU A 75 -10.89 -10.64 -2.78
N THR A 76 -10.18 -11.63 -3.32
CA THR A 76 -9.09 -11.41 -4.27
C THR A 76 -9.63 -10.93 -5.61
N ALA A 77 -10.76 -11.48 -6.05
CA ALA A 77 -11.45 -10.98 -7.25
C ALA A 77 -11.96 -9.55 -7.06
N CYS A 78 -12.50 -9.17 -5.89
CA CYS A 78 -12.87 -7.78 -5.60
C CYS A 78 -11.67 -6.83 -5.77
N VAL A 79 -10.50 -7.21 -5.24
CA VAL A 79 -9.26 -6.42 -5.38
C VAL A 79 -8.82 -6.32 -6.84
N TRP A 80 -8.85 -7.43 -7.58
CA TRP A 80 -8.52 -7.43 -9.00
C TRP A 80 -9.44 -6.54 -9.82
N LEU A 81 -10.75 -6.63 -9.61
CA LEU A 81 -11.75 -5.79 -10.29
C LEU A 81 -11.54 -4.30 -9.96
N ALA A 82 -11.20 -3.96 -8.72
CA ALA A 82 -10.86 -2.59 -8.35
C ALA A 82 -9.62 -2.09 -9.10
N TYR A 83 -8.58 -2.90 -9.24
CA TYR A 83 -7.39 -2.51 -10.01
C TYR A 83 -7.67 -2.39 -11.52
N LEU A 84 -8.58 -3.18 -12.09
CA LEU A 84 -9.02 -3.00 -13.48
C LEU A 84 -9.81 -1.69 -13.68
N ARG A 85 -10.61 -1.28 -12.68
CA ARG A 85 -11.26 0.05 -12.69
C ARG A 85 -10.22 1.17 -12.63
N TRP A 86 -9.23 1.05 -11.73
CA TRP A 86 -8.11 1.99 -11.66
C TRP A 86 -7.34 2.07 -12.98
N LEU A 87 -7.01 0.93 -13.60
CA LEU A 87 -6.31 0.87 -14.88
C LEU A 87 -7.09 1.61 -15.98
N SER A 88 -8.40 1.37 -16.06
CA SER A 88 -9.29 2.07 -17.00
C SER A 88 -9.29 3.59 -16.77
N ARG A 89 -9.20 4.03 -15.50
CA ARG A 89 -9.09 5.45 -15.12
C ARG A 89 -7.75 6.08 -15.51
N GLN A 90 -6.70 5.28 -15.72
CA GLN A 90 -5.42 5.76 -16.27
C GLN A 90 -5.48 5.99 -17.79
N GLY A 91 -6.62 5.71 -18.43
CA GLY A 91 -6.81 5.84 -19.88
C GLY A 91 -6.46 4.59 -20.67
N GLU A 92 -6.15 3.48 -19.98
CA GLU A 92 -5.84 2.20 -20.60
C GLU A 92 -7.11 1.46 -21.04
N HIS A 93 -6.99 0.70 -22.13
CA HIS A 93 -8.07 -0.15 -22.62
C HIS A 93 -7.90 -1.58 -22.10
N LEU A 94 -8.89 -2.06 -21.34
CA LEU A 94 -8.87 -3.44 -20.85
C LEU A 94 -8.87 -4.43 -22.02
N PRO A 95 -8.07 -5.51 -21.94
CA PRO A 95 -8.01 -6.50 -23.01
C PRO A 95 -9.31 -7.32 -23.07
N PRO A 96 -9.65 -7.94 -24.22
CA PRO A 96 -10.93 -8.63 -24.40
C PRO A 96 -11.20 -9.80 -23.45
N ASN A 97 -10.16 -10.38 -22.85
CA ASN A 97 -10.26 -11.45 -21.85
C ASN A 97 -10.46 -10.94 -20.42
N ALA A 98 -10.27 -9.64 -20.15
CA ALA A 98 -10.55 -9.05 -18.85
C ALA A 98 -12.07 -8.83 -18.69
N PRO A 99 -12.63 -9.01 -17.48
CA PRO A 99 -13.99 -8.60 -17.19
C PRO A 99 -14.09 -7.08 -17.22
N VAL A 100 -15.31 -6.58 -17.47
CA VAL A 100 -15.63 -5.15 -17.32
C VAL A 100 -16.27 -4.97 -15.93
N PRO A 101 -15.51 -4.50 -14.92
CA PRO A 101 -16.04 -4.31 -13.58
C PRO A 101 -17.12 -3.19 -13.55
N PRO A 102 -18.21 -3.36 -12.77
CA PRO A 102 -19.19 -2.31 -12.58
C PRO A 102 -18.58 -1.11 -11.82
N PRO A 103 -18.96 0.13 -12.15
CA PRO A 103 -18.39 1.31 -11.52
C PRO A 103 -18.92 1.55 -10.10
N ARG A 104 -18.02 1.76 -9.15
CA ARG A 104 -18.25 2.12 -7.75
C ARG A 104 -18.10 3.63 -7.53
N TRP A 105 -18.23 4.06 -6.27
CA TRP A 105 -18.17 5.47 -5.91
C TRP A 105 -16.80 6.09 -6.22
N LEU A 106 -15.71 5.35 -5.99
CA LEU A 106 -14.35 5.84 -6.17
C LEU A 106 -14.04 6.23 -7.63
N ASP A 107 -14.60 5.51 -8.60
CA ASP A 107 -14.36 5.77 -10.04
C ASP A 107 -14.96 7.09 -10.54
N ARG A 108 -15.86 7.67 -9.73
CA ARG A 108 -16.59 8.91 -10.03
C ARG A 108 -15.93 10.15 -9.40
N GLN A 109 -14.80 9.98 -8.70
CA GLN A 109 -14.07 11.10 -8.09
C GLN A 109 -13.19 11.79 -9.14
N GLU A 110 -13.51 13.04 -9.47
CA GLU A 110 -12.78 13.83 -10.48
C GLU A 110 -11.40 14.26 -9.97
N GLU A 111 -11.23 14.29 -8.65
CA GLU A 111 -9.97 14.58 -7.95
C GLU A 111 -8.90 13.51 -8.20
N LEU A 112 -9.30 12.27 -8.51
CA LEU A 112 -8.39 11.18 -8.84
C LEU A 112 -8.08 11.18 -10.34
N VAL A 113 -7.15 12.06 -10.72
CA VAL A 113 -6.67 12.23 -12.09
C VAL A 113 -5.70 11.12 -12.50
N ALA A 114 -5.48 10.92 -13.80
CA ALA A 114 -4.48 9.95 -14.27
C ALA A 114 -3.08 10.32 -13.73
N VAL A 115 -2.36 9.33 -13.21
CA VAL A 115 -1.05 9.52 -12.58
C VAL A 115 0.06 9.59 -13.62
N HIS A 116 1.12 10.34 -13.30
CA HIS A 116 2.32 10.35 -14.12
C HIS A 116 3.21 9.15 -13.76
N ASP A 117 3.61 8.37 -14.77
CA ASP A 117 4.54 7.24 -14.64
C ASP A 117 4.12 6.18 -13.58
N PRO A 118 2.94 5.54 -13.72
CA PRO A 118 2.50 4.49 -12.81
C PRO A 118 3.45 3.28 -12.81
N ASP A 119 3.42 2.48 -11.73
CA ASP A 119 4.20 1.25 -11.60
C ASP A 119 4.00 0.32 -12.80
N ALA A 120 5.04 0.23 -13.63
CA ALA A 120 5.00 -0.47 -14.90
C ALA A 120 4.76 -1.98 -14.74
N GLU A 121 5.18 -2.58 -13.62
CA GLU A 121 4.92 -4.00 -13.33
C GLU A 121 3.43 -4.25 -13.07
N THR A 122 2.78 -3.39 -12.27
CA THR A 122 1.35 -3.41 -12.01
C THR A 122 0.55 -3.19 -13.29
N VAL A 123 0.86 -2.15 -14.05
CA VAL A 123 0.17 -1.87 -15.33
C VAL A 123 0.33 -3.05 -16.29
N ARG A 124 1.55 -3.57 -16.47
CA ARG A 124 1.80 -4.74 -17.33
C ARG A 124 0.99 -5.96 -16.90
N ALA A 125 0.91 -6.25 -15.60
CA ALA A 125 0.13 -7.37 -15.09
C ALA A 125 -1.36 -7.21 -15.39
N LEU A 126 -1.94 -6.05 -15.10
CA LEU A 126 -3.37 -5.80 -15.33
C LEU A 126 -3.73 -5.81 -16.83
N LEU A 127 -2.83 -5.34 -17.69
CA LEU A 127 -2.98 -5.40 -19.15
C LEU A 127 -2.93 -6.82 -19.74
N THR A 128 -2.52 -7.84 -18.97
CA THR A 128 -2.70 -9.24 -19.39
C THR A 128 -4.17 -9.65 -19.44
N GLY A 129 -5.03 -9.02 -18.62
CA GLY A 129 -6.42 -9.41 -18.42
C GLY A 129 -6.60 -10.70 -17.64
N ASP A 130 -5.52 -11.31 -17.17
CA ASP A 130 -5.56 -12.51 -16.34
C ASP A 130 -5.57 -12.14 -14.85
N MET A 131 -6.31 -12.90 -14.05
CA MET A 131 -6.26 -12.79 -12.60
C MET A 131 -5.13 -13.66 -12.06
N GLY A 132 -4.05 -13.02 -11.60
CA GLY A 132 -2.98 -13.72 -10.87
C GLY A 132 -3.53 -14.43 -9.63
N THR A 133 -2.90 -15.52 -9.22
CA THR A 133 -3.28 -16.26 -8.00
C THR A 133 -2.03 -16.63 -7.22
N PHE A 134 -2.15 -16.96 -5.93
CA PHE A 134 -1.00 -17.39 -5.14
C PHE A 134 -0.23 -18.57 -5.78
N GLY A 135 -0.95 -19.56 -6.34
CA GLY A 135 -0.34 -20.72 -7.00
C GLY A 135 0.17 -20.44 -8.41
N ARG A 136 -0.31 -19.39 -9.07
CA ARG A 136 0.10 -18.95 -10.41
C ARG A 136 0.15 -17.41 -10.46
N PRO A 137 1.15 -16.77 -9.84
CA PRO A 137 1.20 -15.33 -9.77
C PRO A 137 1.66 -14.73 -11.11
N LEU A 138 1.29 -13.48 -11.37
CA LEU A 138 1.78 -12.73 -12.52
C LEU A 138 3.15 -12.10 -12.24
N ASN A 139 3.89 -11.76 -13.30
CA ASN A 139 5.24 -11.19 -13.24
C ASN A 139 6.16 -11.91 -12.22
N LEU A 140 6.54 -13.16 -12.52
CA LEU A 140 7.30 -14.02 -11.60
C LEU A 140 8.62 -13.41 -11.07
N ARG A 141 9.21 -12.46 -11.81
CA ARG A 141 10.48 -11.81 -11.46
C ARG A 141 10.31 -10.38 -10.94
N ALA A 142 9.09 -9.86 -10.84
CA ALA A 142 8.82 -8.50 -10.37
C ALA A 142 9.19 -8.36 -8.90
N GLN A 143 10.25 -7.60 -8.64
CA GLN A 143 10.79 -7.32 -7.29
C GLN A 143 10.35 -5.94 -6.80
N GLY A 144 9.70 -5.14 -7.65
CA GLY A 144 9.36 -3.75 -7.37
C GLY A 144 8.36 -3.57 -6.23
N PRO A 145 8.20 -2.33 -5.75
CA PRO A 145 7.35 -2.02 -4.61
C PRO A 145 5.85 -1.90 -4.96
N GLY A 146 5.42 -2.20 -6.18
CA GLY A 146 4.03 -2.03 -6.62
C GLY A 146 3.01 -2.77 -5.75
N ALA A 147 3.22 -4.05 -5.46
CA ALA A 147 2.34 -4.77 -4.52
C ALA A 147 2.42 -4.21 -3.09
N LEU A 148 3.61 -3.80 -2.65
CA LEU A 148 3.85 -3.26 -1.32
C LEU A 148 3.10 -1.95 -1.07
N MET A 149 3.17 -0.97 -1.98
CA MET A 149 2.66 0.39 -1.77
C MET A 149 1.16 0.45 -1.44
N ARG A 150 0.39 -0.57 -1.82
CA ARG A 150 -1.07 -0.63 -1.68
C ARG A 150 -1.56 -1.67 -0.67
N SER A 151 -0.67 -2.18 0.18
CA SER A 151 -0.96 -3.28 1.11
C SER A 151 -1.32 -2.87 2.54
N ALA A 152 -1.15 -1.59 2.90
CA ALA A 152 -1.56 -1.09 4.22
C ALA A 152 -3.04 -1.37 4.56
N PRO A 153 -4.02 -1.20 3.64
CA PRO A 153 -5.44 -1.39 3.94
C PRO A 153 -5.82 -2.78 4.46
N PHE A 154 -5.12 -3.85 4.06
CA PHE A 154 -5.38 -5.20 4.58
C PHE A 154 -5.18 -5.28 6.10
N GLY A 155 -4.21 -4.53 6.62
CA GLY A 155 -3.95 -4.41 8.05
C GLY A 155 -5.01 -3.63 8.83
N LEU A 156 -5.88 -2.89 8.13
CA LEU A 156 -6.92 -2.06 8.75
C LEU A 156 -8.24 -2.81 8.98
N VAL A 157 -8.41 -4.02 8.44
CA VAL A 157 -9.66 -4.79 8.60
C VAL A 157 -9.72 -5.47 9.98
N PRO A 158 -10.67 -5.09 10.85
CA PRO A 158 -10.76 -5.61 12.20
C PRO A 158 -11.52 -6.95 12.22
N ARG A 159 -11.45 -7.66 13.34
CA ARG A 159 -12.25 -8.88 13.62
C ARG A 159 -11.99 -10.07 12.67
N ILE A 160 -10.94 -10.02 11.86
CA ILE A 160 -10.36 -11.17 11.16
C ILE A 160 -9.02 -11.56 11.82
N PRO A 161 -8.64 -12.86 11.81
CA PRO A 161 -7.36 -13.29 12.37
C PRO A 161 -6.18 -12.79 11.53
N ALA A 162 -4.99 -12.63 12.14
CA ALA A 162 -3.79 -12.17 11.45
C ALA A 162 -3.42 -13.05 10.24
N SER A 163 -3.65 -14.36 10.31
CA SER A 163 -3.44 -15.29 9.20
C SER A 163 -4.36 -15.02 7.99
N MET A 164 -5.55 -14.47 8.22
CA MET A 164 -6.44 -14.07 7.13
C MET A 164 -5.99 -12.76 6.50
N VAL A 165 -5.50 -11.80 7.29
CA VAL A 165 -4.85 -10.58 6.77
C VAL A 165 -3.67 -10.94 5.88
N GLU A 166 -2.77 -11.79 6.36
CA GLU A 166 -1.61 -12.26 5.60
C GLU A 166 -2.04 -12.93 4.28
N ARG A 167 -2.97 -13.88 4.33
CA ARG A 167 -3.47 -14.56 3.13
C ARG A 167 -4.03 -13.58 2.11
N LEU A 168 -4.93 -12.68 2.53
CA LEU A 168 -5.53 -11.67 1.64
C LEU A 168 -4.47 -10.78 0.99
N THR A 169 -3.47 -10.35 1.77
CA THR A 169 -2.37 -9.53 1.25
C THR A 169 -1.53 -10.31 0.22
N LEU A 170 -1.20 -11.57 0.49
CA LEU A 170 -0.38 -12.40 -0.41
C LEU A 170 -1.12 -12.74 -1.70
N ASP A 171 -2.43 -13.04 -1.62
CA ASP A 171 -3.29 -13.29 -2.78
C ASP A 171 -3.42 -12.01 -3.64
N ALA A 172 -3.64 -10.85 -3.01
CA ALA A 172 -3.71 -9.57 -3.70
C ALA A 172 -2.38 -9.13 -4.33
N ALA A 173 -1.24 -9.43 -3.69
CA ALA A 173 0.08 -9.17 -4.26
C ALA A 173 0.32 -10.04 -5.51
N ALA A 174 -0.07 -11.31 -5.45
CA ALA A 174 0.05 -12.28 -6.55
C ALA A 174 -0.73 -11.91 -7.82
N LEU A 175 -1.72 -11.00 -7.72
CA LEU A 175 -2.41 -10.41 -8.87
C LEU A 175 -1.45 -9.74 -9.85
N THR A 176 -0.29 -9.25 -9.38
CA THR A 176 0.63 -8.46 -10.23
C THR A 176 2.12 -8.71 -10.02
N HIS A 177 2.52 -9.23 -8.85
CA HIS A 177 3.92 -9.46 -8.51
C HIS A 177 4.09 -10.89 -8.03
N GLY A 178 4.97 -11.65 -8.69
CA GLY A 178 5.17 -13.06 -8.41
C GLY A 178 6.41 -13.38 -7.60
N SER A 179 7.36 -12.44 -7.50
CA SER A 179 8.53 -12.62 -6.64
C SER A 179 8.09 -12.89 -5.21
N HIS A 180 8.66 -13.92 -4.60
CA HIS A 180 8.44 -14.24 -3.19
C HIS A 180 8.77 -13.05 -2.28
N SER A 181 9.88 -12.36 -2.56
CA SER A 181 10.31 -11.18 -1.81
C SER A 181 9.24 -10.08 -1.83
N ALA A 182 8.75 -9.71 -3.02
CA ALA A 182 7.74 -8.65 -3.16
C ALA A 182 6.43 -8.99 -2.43
N ARG A 183 5.94 -10.23 -2.55
CA ARG A 183 4.71 -10.68 -1.88
C ARG A 183 4.90 -10.75 -0.36
N ALA A 184 5.99 -11.33 0.11
CA ALA A 184 6.27 -11.42 1.54
C ALA A 184 6.39 -10.03 2.18
N THR A 185 7.09 -9.10 1.54
CA THR A 185 7.23 -7.73 2.06
C THR A 185 5.90 -6.99 2.10
N ALA A 186 5.01 -7.19 1.12
CA ALA A 186 3.64 -6.69 1.19
C ALA A 186 2.88 -7.22 2.43
N GLY A 187 3.03 -8.52 2.72
CA GLY A 187 2.51 -9.16 3.94
C GLY A 187 3.03 -8.50 5.21
N LEU A 188 4.34 -8.24 5.30
CA LEU A 188 4.98 -7.58 6.44
C LEU A 188 4.40 -6.18 6.71
N LEU A 189 4.18 -5.37 5.66
CA LEU A 189 3.55 -4.06 5.81
C LEU A 189 2.15 -4.20 6.41
N SER A 190 1.31 -5.10 5.88
CA SER A 190 -0.05 -5.28 6.40
C SER A 190 -0.05 -5.73 7.87
N ALA A 191 0.93 -6.55 8.28
CA ALA A 191 1.12 -6.96 9.67
C ALA A 191 1.55 -5.80 10.58
N VAL A 192 2.47 -4.94 10.12
CA VAL A 192 2.88 -3.72 10.86
C VAL A 192 1.67 -2.80 11.06
N ILE A 193 0.93 -2.50 10.00
CA ILE A 193 -0.24 -1.62 10.07
C ILE A 193 -1.30 -2.19 11.01
N ARG A 194 -1.55 -3.51 10.95
CA ARG A 194 -2.45 -4.18 11.89
C ARG A 194 -2.01 -3.99 13.34
N SER A 195 -0.73 -4.23 13.61
CA SER A 195 -0.22 -4.18 14.98
C SER A 195 -0.38 -2.79 15.59
N LEU A 196 -0.13 -1.75 14.79
CA LEU A 196 -0.30 -0.35 15.22
C LEU A 196 -1.80 0.04 15.33
N ALA A 197 -2.57 -0.17 14.26
CA ALA A 197 -3.93 0.34 14.16
C ALA A 197 -4.94 -0.44 15.02
N ILE A 198 -4.82 -1.76 15.08
CA ILE A 198 -5.80 -2.65 15.73
C ILE A 198 -5.31 -3.15 17.08
N GLU A 199 -4.07 -3.63 17.15
CA GLU A 199 -3.54 -4.23 18.38
C GLU A 199 -3.02 -3.17 19.36
N GLY A 200 -2.70 -1.98 18.84
CA GLY A 200 -2.22 -0.84 19.63
C GLY A 200 -0.85 -1.07 20.25
N THR A 201 0.00 -1.81 19.56
CA THR A 201 1.40 -2.04 19.96
C THR A 201 2.25 -0.79 19.74
N THR A 202 3.43 -0.80 20.34
CA THR A 202 4.45 0.24 20.11
C THR A 202 5.14 0.06 18.76
N LEU A 203 5.76 1.13 18.25
CA LEU A 203 6.55 1.05 17.01
C LEU A 203 7.66 -0.02 17.10
N ASP A 204 8.36 -0.09 18.22
CA ASP A 204 9.43 -1.08 18.45
C ASP A 204 8.93 -2.53 18.39
N GLU A 205 7.74 -2.80 18.96
CA GLU A 205 7.10 -4.12 18.90
C GLU A 205 6.68 -4.47 17.46
N ALA A 206 6.10 -3.51 16.73
CA ALA A 206 5.71 -3.69 15.34
C ALA A 206 6.94 -3.96 14.44
N VAL A 207 8.02 -3.20 14.60
CA VAL A 207 9.30 -3.39 13.87
C VAL A 207 9.93 -4.74 14.21
N THR A 208 9.94 -5.12 15.49
CA THR A 208 10.48 -6.41 15.93
C THR A 208 9.71 -7.58 15.33
N THR A 209 8.39 -7.46 15.27
CA THR A 209 7.51 -8.46 14.64
C THR A 209 7.79 -8.56 13.14
N ALA A 210 7.89 -7.42 12.44
CA ALA A 210 8.23 -7.38 11.01
C ALA A 210 9.56 -8.05 10.70
N ARG A 211 10.62 -7.72 11.45
CA ARG A 211 11.96 -8.33 11.30
C ARG A 211 11.96 -9.84 11.59
N THR A 212 11.08 -10.30 12.48
CA THR A 212 10.95 -11.74 12.78
C THR A 212 10.26 -12.45 11.62
N GLY A 213 9.19 -11.87 11.07
CA GLY A 213 8.51 -12.39 9.89
C GLY A 213 9.42 -12.43 8.65
N GLU A 214 10.23 -11.39 8.43
CA GLU A 214 11.17 -11.33 7.32
C GLU A 214 12.18 -12.48 7.34
N ARG A 215 12.76 -12.77 8.51
CA ARG A 215 13.68 -13.91 8.69
C ARG A 215 13.01 -15.26 8.42
N GLY A 216 11.75 -15.41 8.83
CA GLY A 216 10.95 -16.61 8.53
C GLY A 216 10.74 -16.77 7.02
N SER A 217 10.30 -15.70 6.36
CA SER A 217 10.08 -15.70 4.91
C SER A 217 11.35 -15.96 4.11
N ALA A 218 12.50 -15.42 4.53
CA ALA A 218 13.78 -15.69 3.88
C ALA A 218 14.19 -17.16 4.00
N ALA A 219 13.89 -17.81 5.13
CA ALA A 219 14.11 -19.24 5.29
C ALA A 219 13.22 -20.04 4.33
N ASP A 220 11.94 -19.71 4.23
CA ASP A 220 11.00 -20.38 3.31
C ASP A 220 11.38 -20.18 1.84
N ALA A 221 11.80 -18.97 1.45
CA ALA A 221 12.31 -18.68 0.11
C ALA A 221 13.51 -19.57 -0.27
N GLY A 222 14.41 -19.82 0.69
CA GLY A 222 15.55 -20.72 0.51
C GLY A 222 15.12 -22.17 0.26
N HIS A 223 14.07 -22.62 0.95
CA HIS A 223 13.50 -23.96 0.74
C HIS A 223 12.78 -24.06 -0.62
N ASP A 224 12.01 -23.06 -1.01
CA ASP A 224 11.29 -23.04 -2.29
C ASP A 224 12.23 -22.91 -3.49
N ALA A 225 13.28 -22.10 -3.39
CA ALA A 225 14.34 -22.07 -4.40
C ALA A 225 15.05 -23.42 -4.51
N GLY A 226 15.33 -24.08 -3.37
CA GLY A 226 15.87 -25.44 -3.33
C GLY A 226 14.97 -26.48 -4.00
N ARG A 227 13.64 -26.36 -3.82
CA ARG A 227 12.65 -27.23 -4.49
C ARG A 227 12.52 -26.92 -5.97
N ALA A 228 12.45 -25.66 -6.37
CA ALA A 228 12.36 -25.27 -7.79
C ALA A 228 13.61 -25.68 -8.59
N LEU A 229 14.80 -25.64 -7.97
CA LEU A 229 16.05 -26.15 -8.54
C LEU A 229 16.07 -27.69 -8.61
N ALA A 230 15.43 -28.38 -7.65
CA ALA A 230 15.31 -29.84 -7.64
C ALA A 230 14.25 -30.37 -8.62
N ASP A 231 13.18 -29.59 -8.86
CA ASP A 231 12.04 -29.95 -9.71
C ASP A 231 12.24 -29.57 -11.19
N GLY A 232 13.41 -29.05 -11.57
CA GLY A 232 13.84 -28.95 -12.98
C GLY A 232 12.98 -28.01 -13.85
N ALA A 233 12.56 -26.86 -13.32
CA ALA A 233 11.84 -25.86 -14.12
C ALA A 233 12.80 -25.13 -15.09
N ASP A 234 12.91 -25.66 -16.30
CA ASP A 234 13.43 -24.97 -17.48
C ASP A 234 12.62 -23.68 -17.72
N THR A 235 13.15 -22.53 -17.31
CA THR A 235 12.66 -21.21 -17.77
C THR A 235 13.68 -20.59 -18.72
N SER A 236 13.85 -21.20 -19.89
CA SER A 236 14.44 -20.55 -21.05
C SER A 236 13.33 -19.93 -21.89
N GLY A 237 13.34 -18.59 -22.01
CA GLY A 237 12.54 -17.87 -23.01
C GLY A 237 11.61 -16.79 -22.48
N ALA A 238 12.11 -15.54 -22.42
CA ALA A 238 11.40 -14.33 -22.85
C ALA A 238 12.40 -13.16 -22.78
N GLY A 239 12.45 -12.36 -23.85
CA GLY A 239 13.47 -11.37 -24.13
C GLY A 239 13.69 -10.35 -23.01
N SER A 240 14.97 -10.03 -22.80
CA SER A 240 15.44 -8.88 -22.05
C SER A 240 15.19 -7.60 -22.86
N ASP A 241 13.93 -7.17 -22.93
CA ASP A 241 13.57 -5.81 -23.30
C ASP A 241 12.62 -5.26 -22.22
N GLY A 242 13.18 -5.13 -21.02
CA GLY A 242 12.66 -4.25 -19.99
C GLY A 242 13.67 -3.13 -19.82
N THR A 243 13.34 -1.95 -20.35
CA THR A 243 13.98 -0.70 -19.90
C THR A 243 13.98 -0.73 -18.37
N ALA A 244 15.16 -0.61 -17.76
CA ALA A 244 15.33 -0.64 -16.32
C ALA A 244 14.50 0.48 -15.69
N ALA A 245 13.25 0.16 -15.31
CA ALA A 245 12.44 0.96 -14.44
C ALA A 245 12.98 0.68 -13.04
N ASP A 246 13.85 1.58 -12.61
CA ASP A 246 14.46 1.80 -11.29
C ASP A 246 14.79 0.57 -10.42
N GLY A 247 16.03 0.47 -9.95
CA GLY A 247 16.52 -0.65 -9.12
C GLY A 247 15.83 -0.84 -7.76
N ALA A 248 14.73 -0.12 -7.52
CA ALA A 248 13.91 -0.21 -6.33
C ALA A 248 13.31 -1.61 -6.16
N THR A 249 13.42 -2.14 -4.95
CA THR A 249 12.80 -3.39 -4.55
C THR A 249 11.76 -3.13 -3.45
N ALA A 250 10.77 -4.01 -3.33
CA ALA A 250 9.84 -3.98 -2.22
C ALA A 250 10.59 -4.02 -0.87
N ALA A 251 11.55 -4.94 -0.72
CA ALA A 251 12.32 -5.09 0.51
C ALA A 251 13.13 -3.83 0.87
N GLY A 252 13.89 -3.27 -0.08
CA GLY A 252 14.67 -2.06 0.14
C GLY A 252 13.80 -0.84 0.48
N THR A 253 12.66 -0.71 -0.21
CA THR A 253 11.68 0.36 0.04
C THR A 253 11.01 0.23 1.41
N PHE A 254 10.64 -0.98 1.81
CA PHE A 254 10.03 -1.24 3.12
C PHE A 254 11.01 -0.95 4.27
N GLU A 255 12.26 -1.38 4.14
CA GLU A 255 13.28 -1.11 5.15
C GLU A 255 13.56 0.38 5.28
N ALA A 256 13.63 1.12 4.15
CA ALA A 256 13.77 2.57 4.18
C ALA A 256 12.62 3.26 4.94
N ALA A 257 11.37 2.80 4.73
CA ALA A 257 10.21 3.34 5.42
C ALA A 257 10.21 3.02 6.92
N LEU A 258 10.54 1.78 7.32
CA LEU A 258 10.63 1.39 8.73
C LEU A 258 11.74 2.16 9.45
N GLN A 259 12.92 2.24 8.84
CA GLN A 259 14.04 2.99 9.40
C GLN A 259 13.68 4.47 9.57
N ALA A 260 13.05 5.07 8.57
CA ALA A 260 12.62 6.46 8.64
C ALA A 260 11.58 6.72 9.74
N ALA A 261 10.64 5.79 9.97
CA ALA A 261 9.71 5.89 11.09
C ALA A 261 10.42 5.81 12.44
N VAL A 262 11.42 4.93 12.60
CA VAL A 262 12.19 4.81 13.84
C VAL A 262 13.06 6.05 14.08
N GLU A 263 13.84 6.47 13.09
CA GLU A 263 14.70 7.68 13.19
C GLU A 263 13.86 8.95 13.39
N GLY A 264 12.71 9.03 12.75
CA GLY A 264 11.76 10.12 12.94
C GLY A 264 11.19 10.17 14.37
N ALA A 265 11.02 9.02 15.03
CA ALA A 265 10.60 8.96 16.42
C ALA A 265 11.65 9.57 17.36
N ASP A 266 12.93 9.20 17.17
CA ASP A 266 14.06 9.63 18.02
C ASP A 266 14.29 11.15 18.00
N GLU A 267 13.96 11.80 16.88
CA GLU A 267 14.14 13.24 16.68
C GLU A 267 12.89 14.07 17.05
N SER A 268 11.77 13.42 17.36
CA SER A 268 10.47 14.07 17.49
C SER A 268 10.08 14.41 18.93
N SER A 269 9.41 15.56 19.10
CA SER A 269 8.79 15.96 20.39
C SER A 269 7.27 15.88 20.35
N SER A 270 6.68 15.57 19.19
CA SER A 270 5.24 15.42 18.99
C SER A 270 4.94 14.46 17.84
N PRO A 271 3.73 13.88 17.76
CA PRO A 271 3.31 13.06 16.62
C PRO A 271 3.47 13.73 15.25
N ARG A 272 3.27 15.06 15.20
CA ARG A 272 3.43 15.82 13.95
C ARG A 272 4.90 15.94 13.57
N ASP A 273 5.77 16.24 14.54
CA ASP A 273 7.22 16.30 14.28
C ASP A 273 7.74 14.93 13.81
N HIS A 274 7.23 13.85 14.39
CA HIS A 274 7.53 12.48 13.97
C HIS A 274 7.17 12.27 12.50
N LEU A 275 5.94 12.60 12.09
CA LEU A 275 5.54 12.46 10.68
C LEU A 275 6.48 13.23 9.76
N VAL A 276 6.73 14.51 10.04
CA VAL A 276 7.59 15.34 9.19
C VAL A 276 9.03 14.79 9.12
N ALA A 277 9.58 14.32 10.25
CA ALA A 277 10.91 13.72 10.27
C ALA A 277 10.96 12.40 9.48
N ALA A 278 9.98 11.51 9.66
CA ALA A 278 9.89 10.25 8.96
C ALA A 278 9.74 10.44 7.44
N LEU A 279 8.88 11.37 6.99
CA LEU A 279 8.72 11.65 5.56
C LEU A 279 10.03 12.16 4.93
N ARG A 280 10.74 13.05 5.65
CA ARG A 280 12.04 13.57 5.19
C ARG A 280 13.08 12.45 5.07
N HIS A 281 13.23 11.64 6.11
CA HIS A 281 14.19 10.52 6.13
C HIS A 281 13.87 9.50 5.03
N ALA A 282 12.60 9.14 4.86
CA ALA A 282 12.19 8.16 3.84
C ALA A 282 12.45 8.67 2.41
N ALA A 283 12.07 9.91 2.12
CA ALA A 283 12.27 10.52 0.80
C ALA A 283 13.75 10.77 0.47
N HIS A 284 14.63 10.83 1.49
CA HIS A 284 16.07 11.08 1.33
C HIS A 284 16.93 9.91 1.83
N ALA A 285 16.38 8.69 1.87
CA ALA A 285 17.08 7.52 2.41
C ALA A 285 18.40 7.21 1.67
N GLY A 286 18.58 7.73 0.44
CA GLY A 286 19.82 7.58 -0.34
C GLY A 286 20.13 6.14 -0.71
N ARG A 287 19.15 5.24 -0.54
CA ARG A 287 19.27 3.82 -0.85
C ARG A 287 18.99 3.58 -2.34
N PRO A 288 19.90 2.94 -3.08
CA PRO A 288 19.72 2.71 -4.52
C PRO A 288 18.61 1.69 -4.82
N ASP A 289 18.21 0.90 -3.83
CA ASP A 289 17.19 -0.16 -3.93
C ASP A 289 15.85 0.23 -3.29
N ALA A 290 15.63 1.51 -2.98
CA ALA A 290 14.39 2.03 -2.40
C ALA A 290 13.77 3.09 -3.30
N SER A 291 12.46 3.00 -3.53
CA SER A 291 11.71 4.10 -4.15
C SER A 291 11.47 5.21 -3.11
N PRO A 292 11.94 6.46 -3.34
CA PRO A 292 11.71 7.55 -2.39
C PRO A 292 10.22 7.87 -2.18
N VAL A 293 9.44 7.84 -3.27
CA VAL A 293 7.99 8.12 -3.23
C VAL A 293 7.26 7.09 -2.39
N VAL A 294 7.49 5.80 -2.70
CA VAL A 294 6.82 4.72 -1.98
C VAL A 294 7.31 4.64 -0.54
N ALA A 295 8.61 4.79 -0.28
CA ALA A 295 9.13 4.78 1.09
C ALA A 295 8.49 5.88 1.95
N ALA A 296 8.35 7.10 1.42
CA ALA A 296 7.68 8.20 2.11
C ALA A 296 6.19 7.91 2.35
N SER A 297 5.48 7.38 1.35
CA SER A 297 4.09 6.94 1.47
C SER A 297 3.90 5.89 2.58
N LEU A 298 4.76 4.87 2.63
CA LEU A 298 4.72 3.85 3.67
C LEU A 298 5.04 4.41 5.05
N ALA A 299 6.08 5.25 5.17
CA ALA A 299 6.45 5.90 6.43
C ALA A 299 5.30 6.76 6.96
N GLY A 300 4.65 7.54 6.10
CA GLY A 300 3.48 8.32 6.46
C GLY A 300 2.32 7.45 6.94
N GLY A 301 2.05 6.33 6.27
CA GLY A 301 1.03 5.37 6.68
C GLY A 301 1.33 4.73 8.04
N ILE A 302 2.57 4.36 8.30
CA ILE A 302 3.02 3.77 9.58
C ILE A 302 2.85 4.77 10.73
N VAL A 303 3.34 6.00 10.56
CA VAL A 303 3.23 7.05 11.59
C VAL A 303 1.76 7.45 11.81
N GLY A 304 0.97 7.50 10.73
CA GLY A 304 -0.46 7.74 10.80
C GLY A 304 -1.24 6.61 11.51
N ALA A 305 -0.86 5.34 11.30
CA ALA A 305 -1.44 4.20 12.02
C ALA A 305 -1.06 4.21 13.51
N LEU A 306 0.12 4.73 13.85
CA LEU A 306 0.64 4.82 15.21
C LEU A 306 -0.06 5.92 16.04
N HIS A 307 -0.19 7.13 15.48
CA HIS A 307 -0.68 8.32 16.22
C HIS A 307 -2.02 8.87 15.74
N GLY A 308 -2.67 8.19 14.80
CA GLY A 308 -3.93 8.65 14.20
C GLY A 308 -3.82 10.02 13.55
N THR A 309 -4.89 10.81 13.63
CA THR A 309 -4.94 12.12 12.96
C THR A 309 -4.08 13.19 13.62
N ARG A 310 -3.56 12.92 14.82
CA ARG A 310 -2.69 13.82 15.59
C ARG A 310 -1.34 14.06 14.92
N ALA A 311 -0.88 13.08 14.13
CA ALA A 311 0.33 13.20 13.33
C ALA A 311 0.17 14.21 12.18
N LEU A 312 -1.05 14.49 11.74
CA LEU A 312 -1.28 15.22 10.50
C LEU A 312 -1.43 16.73 10.72
N PRO A 313 -1.02 17.55 9.74
CA PRO A 313 -1.45 18.95 9.65
C PRO A 313 -2.98 19.05 9.54
N ALA A 314 -3.56 20.10 10.13
CA ALA A 314 -5.02 20.28 10.17
C ALA A 314 -5.66 20.33 8.77
N GLY A 315 -4.93 20.76 7.74
CA GLY A 315 -5.37 20.77 6.34
C GLY A 315 -5.80 19.39 5.84
N TYR A 316 -5.18 18.30 6.29
CA TYR A 316 -5.60 16.94 5.89
C TYR A 316 -7.02 16.58 6.38
N LEU A 317 -7.53 17.28 7.40
CA LEU A 317 -8.87 17.04 7.95
C LEU A 317 -9.95 17.93 7.30
N THR A 318 -9.56 19.04 6.66
CA THR A 318 -10.49 20.06 6.18
C THR A 318 -10.39 20.34 4.68
N SER A 319 -9.22 20.17 4.07
CA SER A 319 -8.97 20.52 2.67
C SER A 319 -9.86 19.71 1.71
N PRO A 320 -10.38 20.34 0.64
CA PRO A 320 -11.04 19.63 -0.46
C PRO A 320 -10.00 18.84 -1.28
N GLY A 321 -10.41 18.24 -2.39
CA GLY A 321 -9.52 17.48 -3.26
C GLY A 321 -9.34 16.03 -2.79
N VAL A 322 -8.19 15.44 -3.12
CA VAL A 322 -7.82 14.07 -2.72
C VAL A 322 -7.97 13.81 -1.21
N PRO A 323 -7.60 14.73 -0.28
CA PRO A 323 -7.83 14.50 1.15
C PRO A 323 -9.30 14.24 1.50
N ALA A 324 -10.24 14.91 0.82
CA ALA A 324 -11.67 14.69 1.02
C ALA A 324 -12.13 13.30 0.53
N VAL A 325 -11.54 12.82 -0.57
CA VAL A 325 -11.76 11.46 -1.08
C VAL A 325 -11.24 10.43 -0.08
N VAL A 326 -10.00 10.60 0.42
CA VAL A 326 -9.40 9.72 1.44
C VAL A 326 -10.26 9.66 2.70
N ARG A 327 -10.71 10.81 3.22
CA ARG A 327 -11.62 10.88 4.39
C ARG A 327 -12.94 10.16 4.14
N SER A 328 -13.44 10.17 2.91
CA SER A 328 -14.69 9.50 2.55
C SER A 328 -14.50 7.99 2.44
N MET A 329 -13.40 7.53 1.85
CA MET A 329 -13.05 6.10 1.83
C MET A 329 -12.80 5.54 3.22
N ALA A 330 -12.12 6.28 4.10
CA ALA A 330 -11.95 5.89 5.49
C ALA A 330 -13.30 5.71 6.19
N ARG A 331 -14.24 6.66 6.02
CA ARG A 331 -15.60 6.56 6.57
C ARG A 331 -16.35 5.34 6.01
N THR A 332 -16.25 5.08 4.71
CA THR A 332 -16.88 3.91 4.09
C THR A 332 -16.33 2.59 4.64
N LEU A 333 -15.01 2.47 4.78
CA LEU A 333 -14.37 1.30 5.40
C LEU A 333 -14.83 1.10 6.85
N LEU A 334 -14.87 2.19 7.63
CA LEU A 334 -15.32 2.14 9.01
C LEU A 334 -16.79 1.69 9.08
N SER A 335 -17.70 2.27 8.32
CA SER A 335 -19.10 1.83 8.29
C SER A 335 -19.27 0.36 7.92
N ALA A 336 -18.52 -0.14 6.92
CA ALA A 336 -18.54 -1.54 6.53
C ALA A 336 -17.99 -2.49 7.61
N THR A 337 -17.08 -2.01 8.46
CA THR A 337 -16.42 -2.79 9.52
C THR A 337 -17.01 -2.59 10.90
N THR A 338 -17.82 -1.57 11.17
CA THR A 338 -18.49 -1.35 12.46
C THR A 338 -19.99 -1.65 12.42
N GLY A 339 -20.59 -1.73 11.23
CA GLY A 339 -22.03 -1.94 11.05
C GLY A 339 -22.87 -0.71 11.40
N THR A 340 -22.26 0.48 11.40
CA THR A 340 -22.89 1.79 11.66
C THR A 340 -22.90 2.64 10.41
#